data_AF-A0A9P1NXX8-F1
#
_entry.id   AF-A0A9P1NXX8-F1
#
_cell.length_a   1.000
_cell.length_b   1.000
_cell.length_c   1.000
_cell.angle_alpha   90.00
_cell.angle_beta   90.00
_cell.angle_gamma   90.00
#
_symmetry.space_group_name_H-M   'P 1'
#
loop_
_entity.id
_entity.type
_entity.pdbx_description
1 polymer ?
#
loop_
_entity_poly.entity_id
_entity_poly.type
_entity_poly.pdbx_seq_one_letter_code
_entity_poly.pdbx_strand_id
1 'polypeptide(L)'
;MDQDFHYYGTYYAARIGGNYSQKDATVIATASNFIDFLSNEKYAGYWHIVSNTEKSLERDYNVIAKVDYPRYTFQGTLSTGASGSSGLWASFHFPPGNYNDPVGTPTKIDVHGKDVAALLPDYHLREIDPDSSLKSKITPDIGKLLNRPQSALSRAMIKDTIRCLTDSSRLENILIKSAGGKTLLSSANKESILKRFGLLLLGVRAHVIGDTWAHQDWCALDHVINTYWDIDNSWLKNDVWQNIEYQDMGQSWKKVKLSCTSHENLQAAPNVPPCYVGHGWMGHFPDYSFVKYRYKPCWSPKSAWSLERDNPTEYNHAFLELCSLFSQASGSQFRPQDKKSQLVAAQKAISSPIEIDNQNNCPRYHSAEKWKEEMNKVALEKPKIAIDTRKEPDEETVLKGKFDHPIVLEAINRYGSLYIQAASDLHLFQIAADYQFWFVKDWTQKHEIGVGKLFDDTWAKAIGILSPDIVNIWG
;
A
#
# COMPACT_ATOMS: atom_id res chain seq x y z
N MET A 1 -8.17 0.77 7.12
CA MET A 1 -7.36 1.41 6.06
C MET A 1 -6.86 2.73 6.60
N ASP A 2 -5.55 2.93 6.48
CA ASP A 2 -4.78 4.04 7.05
C ASP A 2 -4.79 5.27 6.12
N GLN A 3 -6.00 5.78 5.84
CA GLN A 3 -6.17 6.91 4.92
C GLN A 3 -5.40 8.15 5.35
N ASP A 4 -5.24 8.36 6.66
CA ASP A 4 -4.52 9.51 7.17
C ASP A 4 -3.05 9.47 6.80
N PHE A 5 -2.33 8.36 7.01
CA PHE A 5 -0.94 8.28 6.61
C PHE A 5 -0.78 8.15 5.10
N HIS A 6 -1.57 7.30 4.43
CA HIS A 6 -1.49 7.11 2.98
C HIS A 6 -1.73 8.39 2.19
N TYR A 7 -2.59 9.28 2.70
CA TYR A 7 -2.83 10.57 2.07
C TYR A 7 -1.96 11.69 2.68
N TYR A 8 -2.17 12.05 3.95
CA TYR A 8 -1.50 13.19 4.56
C TYR A 8 -0.03 12.91 4.88
N GLY A 9 0.30 11.73 5.42
CA GLY A 9 1.69 11.31 5.65
C GLY A 9 2.50 11.34 4.35
N THR A 10 2.00 10.69 3.30
CA THR A 10 2.58 10.71 1.95
C THR A 10 2.72 12.13 1.38
N TYR A 11 1.66 12.94 1.46
CA TYR A 11 1.67 14.32 0.96
C TYR A 11 2.80 15.13 1.62
N TYR A 12 2.87 15.11 2.95
CA TYR A 12 3.86 15.92 3.66
C TYR A 12 5.27 15.37 3.48
N ALA A 13 5.46 14.05 3.42
CA ALA A 13 6.74 13.46 3.06
C ALA A 13 7.22 13.92 1.67
N ALA A 14 6.31 13.99 0.68
CA ALA A 14 6.63 14.50 -0.65
C ALA A 14 7.01 16.00 -0.64
N ARG A 15 6.30 16.82 0.15
CA ARG A 15 6.64 18.25 0.34
C ARG A 15 7.99 18.44 1.04
N ILE A 16 8.30 17.63 2.04
CA ILE A 16 9.50 17.77 2.90
C ILE A 16 10.74 17.19 2.22
N GLY A 17 10.65 15.96 1.72
CA GLY A 17 11.76 15.21 1.15
C GLY A 17 12.03 15.54 -0.31
N GLY A 18 10.99 15.52 -1.14
CA GLY A 18 11.09 15.73 -2.58
C GLY A 18 11.03 17.19 -3.02
N ASN A 19 10.62 18.11 -2.13
CA ASN A 19 10.31 19.49 -2.46
C ASN A 19 9.29 19.61 -3.61
N TYR A 20 8.37 18.65 -3.72
CA TYR A 20 7.33 18.66 -4.73
C TYR A 20 6.39 19.85 -4.51
N SER A 21 5.85 20.39 -5.60
CA SER A 21 4.85 21.45 -5.53
C SER A 21 3.60 20.94 -4.79
N GLN A 22 2.79 21.86 -4.24
CA GLN A 22 1.52 21.50 -3.59
C GLN A 22 0.63 20.63 -4.49
N LYS A 23 0.61 20.92 -5.80
CA LYS A 23 -0.12 20.17 -6.82
C LYS A 23 0.45 18.76 -7.00
N ASP A 24 1.76 18.65 -7.24
CA ASP A 24 2.39 17.36 -7.52
C ASP A 24 2.34 16.44 -6.28
N ALA A 25 2.58 16.98 -5.09
CA ALA A 25 2.43 16.23 -3.83
C ALA A 25 0.99 15.76 -3.60
N THR A 26 -0.02 16.55 -4.00
CA THR A 26 -1.42 16.12 -3.94
C THR A 26 -1.66 14.93 -4.86
N VAL A 27 -1.11 14.92 -6.09
CA VAL A 27 -1.24 13.78 -7.02
C VAL A 27 -0.61 12.51 -6.44
N ILE A 28 0.60 12.61 -5.87
CA ILE A 28 1.28 11.48 -5.22
C ILE A 28 0.41 10.91 -4.09
N ALA A 29 -0.08 11.78 -3.20
CA ALA A 29 -0.92 11.40 -2.07
C ALA A 29 -2.26 10.78 -2.50
N THR A 30 -2.93 11.36 -3.51
CA THR A 30 -4.17 10.79 -4.05
C THR A 30 -3.93 9.39 -4.61
N ALA A 31 -2.84 9.17 -5.35
CA ALA A 31 -2.51 7.84 -5.86
C ALA A 31 -2.18 6.84 -4.75
N SER A 32 -1.41 7.24 -3.74
CA SER A 32 -1.12 6.40 -2.58
C SER A 32 -2.39 5.96 -1.86
N ASN A 33 -3.30 6.91 -1.60
CA ASN A 33 -4.59 6.61 -0.98
C ASN A 33 -5.48 5.75 -1.90
N PHE A 34 -5.45 5.97 -3.22
CA PHE A 34 -6.35 5.29 -4.17
C PHE A 34 -6.07 3.79 -4.35
N ILE A 35 -4.91 3.28 -3.92
CA ILE A 35 -4.62 1.83 -3.90
C ILE A 35 -5.71 1.08 -3.13
N ASP A 36 -6.12 1.62 -1.98
CA ASP A 36 -7.17 1.08 -1.11
C ASP A 36 -8.59 1.21 -1.66
N PHE A 37 -8.78 1.85 -2.81
CA PHE A 37 -10.12 2.19 -3.33
C PHE A 37 -10.39 1.82 -4.78
N LEU A 38 -9.36 1.42 -5.53
CA LEU A 38 -9.54 0.85 -6.86
C LEU A 38 -10.09 -0.57 -6.71
N SER A 39 -11.42 -0.68 -6.63
CA SER A 39 -12.14 -1.93 -6.35
C SER A 39 -12.84 -2.54 -7.57
N ASN A 40 -13.00 -3.86 -7.55
CA ASN A 40 -13.80 -4.60 -8.54
C ASN A 40 -15.24 -4.03 -8.65
N GLU A 41 -15.85 -3.65 -7.52
CA GLU A 41 -17.23 -3.14 -7.48
C GLU A 41 -17.44 -1.88 -8.34
N LYS A 42 -16.45 -0.99 -8.40
CA LYS A 42 -16.57 0.31 -9.09
C LYS A 42 -15.98 0.33 -10.49
N TYR A 43 -15.06 -0.59 -10.80
CA TYR A 43 -14.19 -0.52 -11.97
C TYR A 43 -14.12 -1.81 -12.80
N ALA A 44 -14.78 -2.89 -12.39
CA ALA A 44 -14.85 -4.10 -13.21
C ALA A 44 -15.67 -3.86 -14.48
N GLY A 45 -15.11 -4.28 -15.60
CA GLY A 45 -15.71 -4.18 -16.93
C GLY A 45 -14.65 -4.23 -18.01
N TYR A 46 -15.08 -4.03 -19.25
CA TYR A 46 -14.22 -3.91 -20.41
C TYR A 46 -13.77 -2.46 -20.58
N TRP A 47 -12.50 -2.17 -20.32
CA TRP A 47 -11.97 -0.82 -20.44
C TRP A 47 -11.66 -0.51 -21.90
N HIS A 48 -12.41 0.43 -22.48
CA HIS A 48 -12.14 1.03 -23.77
C HIS A 48 -11.31 2.29 -23.57
N ILE A 49 -10.02 2.22 -23.88
CA ILE A 49 -9.09 3.33 -23.75
C ILE A 49 -9.26 4.25 -24.96
N VAL A 50 -9.59 5.53 -24.74
CA VAL A 50 -9.86 6.49 -25.81
C VAL A 50 -8.82 7.61 -25.85
N SER A 51 -8.54 8.12 -27.04
CA SER A 51 -7.58 9.24 -27.22
C SER A 51 -8.17 10.61 -26.88
N ASN A 52 -9.46 10.82 -27.08
CA ASN A 52 -10.17 12.07 -26.78
C ASN A 52 -11.56 11.78 -26.19
N THR A 53 -12.08 12.77 -25.46
CA THR A 53 -13.44 12.76 -24.89
C THR A 53 -14.46 13.44 -25.80
N GLU A 54 -13.99 14.06 -26.89
CA GLU A 54 -14.84 14.69 -27.90
C GLU A 54 -15.42 13.62 -28.82
N LYS A 55 -16.73 13.69 -29.05
CA LYS A 55 -17.43 12.75 -29.93
C LYS A 55 -17.02 13.03 -31.38
N SER A 56 -16.70 11.98 -32.14
CA SER A 56 -16.68 12.10 -33.60
C SER A 56 -18.09 12.40 -34.12
N LEU A 57 -18.19 13.02 -35.31
CA LEU A 57 -19.48 13.28 -35.97
C LEU A 57 -20.31 12.01 -36.21
N GLU A 58 -19.67 10.83 -36.16
CA GLU A 58 -20.27 9.50 -36.33
C GLU A 58 -20.64 8.79 -35.00
N ARG A 59 -20.63 9.50 -33.87
CA ARG A 59 -21.07 9.06 -32.53
C ARG A 59 -20.19 8.06 -31.77
N ASP A 60 -19.10 7.57 -32.34
CA ASP A 60 -18.16 6.68 -31.63
C ASP A 60 -16.92 7.41 -31.11
N TYR A 61 -16.46 7.02 -29.91
CA TYR A 61 -15.18 7.45 -29.36
C TYR A 61 -14.03 6.78 -30.13
N ASN A 62 -12.90 7.50 -30.28
CA ASN A 62 -11.70 6.90 -30.88
C ASN A 62 -10.98 5.98 -29.88
N VAL A 63 -11.40 4.72 -29.84
CA VAL A 63 -10.83 3.66 -29.00
C VAL A 63 -9.46 3.24 -29.55
N ILE A 64 -8.41 3.49 -28.77
CA ILE A 64 -7.02 3.19 -29.13
C ILE A 64 -6.49 1.89 -28.51
N ALA A 65 -7.18 1.37 -27.49
CA ALA A 65 -6.90 0.07 -26.90
C ALA A 65 -8.10 -0.47 -26.12
N LYS A 66 -8.11 -1.78 -25.88
CA LYS A 66 -9.11 -2.45 -25.03
C LYS A 66 -8.39 -3.31 -24.00
N VAL A 67 -8.93 -3.33 -22.78
CA VAL A 67 -8.43 -4.17 -21.69
C VAL A 67 -9.62 -4.86 -21.03
N ASP A 68 -9.58 -6.18 -21.01
CA ASP A 68 -10.63 -6.99 -20.42
C ASP A 68 -10.34 -7.14 -18.91
N TYR A 69 -11.22 -6.59 -18.07
CA TYR A 69 -11.13 -6.70 -16.61
C TYR A 69 -9.75 -6.31 -16.05
N PRO A 70 -9.39 -5.01 -16.05
CA PRO A 70 -8.10 -4.60 -15.51
C PRO A 70 -7.95 -5.03 -14.05
N ARG A 71 -6.71 -5.32 -13.66
CA ARG A 71 -6.35 -5.71 -12.30
C ARG A 71 -6.54 -4.54 -11.34
N TYR A 72 -7.56 -4.64 -10.51
CA TYR A 72 -7.81 -3.71 -9.41
C TYR A 72 -6.85 -3.94 -8.25
N THR A 73 -6.55 -2.91 -7.46
CA THR A 73 -5.61 -2.99 -6.33
C THR A 73 -6.29 -3.23 -4.99
N PHE A 74 -7.62 -3.23 -4.95
CA PHE A 74 -8.41 -3.50 -3.74
C PHE A 74 -9.64 -4.39 -4.02
N GLN A 75 -10.06 -5.18 -3.03
CA GLN A 75 -11.22 -6.06 -3.14
C GLN A 75 -12.37 -5.66 -2.23
N GLY A 76 -13.36 -4.99 -2.82
CA GLY A 76 -14.70 -4.79 -2.25
C GLY A 76 -14.75 -3.98 -0.97
N THR A 77 -15.94 -3.75 -0.42
CA THR A 77 -16.06 -3.15 0.92
C THR A 77 -15.61 -4.13 2.01
N LEU A 78 -14.98 -3.64 3.08
CA LEU A 78 -14.51 -4.40 4.27
C LEU A 78 -15.55 -5.42 4.82
N SER A 79 -16.85 -5.20 4.55
CA SER A 79 -17.98 -6.04 4.98
C SER A 79 -18.21 -7.30 4.12
N THR A 80 -17.63 -7.40 2.92
CA THR A 80 -17.90 -8.53 1.99
C THR A 80 -16.85 -9.63 2.00
N GLY A 81 -15.81 -9.48 2.84
CA GLY A 81 -14.73 -10.45 2.96
C GLY A 81 -13.73 -10.33 1.82
N ALA A 82 -12.45 -10.16 2.16
CA ALA A 82 -11.36 -10.29 1.20
C ALA A 82 -11.40 -11.71 0.63
N SER A 83 -11.73 -11.87 -0.67
CA SER A 83 -11.44 -13.14 -1.32
C SER A 83 -9.92 -13.28 -1.47
N GLY A 84 -9.41 -14.51 -1.32
CA GLY A 84 -7.97 -14.78 -1.19
C GLY A 84 -7.14 -14.53 -2.46
N SER A 85 -7.01 -13.27 -2.89
CA SER A 85 -6.08 -12.87 -3.96
C SER A 85 -4.72 -12.55 -3.38
N SER A 86 -3.98 -13.61 -3.04
CA SER A 86 -2.64 -13.51 -2.48
C SER A 86 -1.71 -12.63 -3.32
N GLY A 87 -1.88 -12.62 -4.64
CA GLY A 87 -1.07 -11.80 -5.53
C GLY A 87 -1.31 -10.30 -5.35
N LEU A 88 -2.57 -9.89 -5.10
CA LEU A 88 -2.94 -8.50 -4.83
C LEU A 88 -2.32 -8.06 -3.51
N TRP A 89 -2.59 -8.82 -2.45
CA TRP A 89 -2.11 -8.54 -1.11
C TRP A 89 -0.58 -8.50 -1.06
N ALA A 90 0.11 -9.43 -1.75
CA ALA A 90 1.57 -9.45 -1.81
C ALA A 90 2.16 -8.29 -2.60
N SER A 91 1.42 -7.73 -3.56
CA SER A 91 1.93 -6.66 -4.41
C SER A 91 1.82 -5.29 -3.76
N PHE A 92 0.79 -5.07 -2.92
CA PHE A 92 0.44 -3.74 -2.43
C PHE A 92 0.51 -3.57 -0.91
N HIS A 93 0.20 -4.61 -0.13
CA HIS A 93 0.00 -4.45 1.32
C HIS A 93 0.96 -5.30 2.18
N PHE A 94 1.34 -6.49 1.69
CA PHE A 94 2.16 -7.47 2.43
C PHE A 94 3.29 -8.02 1.54
N PRO A 95 4.21 -7.18 1.03
CA PRO A 95 5.32 -7.64 0.22
C PRO A 95 6.21 -8.61 0.99
N PRO A 96 6.53 -9.81 0.45
CA PRO A 96 7.39 -10.77 1.11
C PRO A 96 8.74 -10.17 1.48
N GLY A 97 9.16 -10.35 2.73
CA GLY A 97 10.38 -9.72 3.23
C GLY A 97 11.19 -10.51 4.24
N ASN A 98 10.84 -11.74 4.60
CA ASN A 98 11.52 -12.47 5.68
C ASN A 98 12.49 -13.55 5.16
N TYR A 99 13.47 -13.14 4.37
CA TYR A 99 14.48 -14.02 3.76
C TYR A 99 15.83 -13.29 3.64
N ASN A 100 16.91 -14.06 3.62
CA ASN A 100 18.25 -13.51 3.42
C ASN A 100 18.36 -12.74 2.11
N ASP A 101 19.15 -11.68 2.12
CA ASP A 101 19.40 -10.86 0.94
C ASP A 101 19.98 -11.70 -0.22
N PRO A 102 19.30 -11.79 -1.37
CA PRO A 102 19.89 -12.36 -2.57
C PRO A 102 21.13 -11.58 -3.03
N VAL A 103 21.99 -12.24 -3.81
CA VAL A 103 23.18 -11.59 -4.38
C VAL A 103 22.79 -10.38 -5.23
N GLY A 104 23.49 -9.26 -5.05
CA GLY A 104 23.22 -8.02 -5.80
C GLY A 104 22.12 -7.14 -5.20
N THR A 105 21.54 -7.53 -4.06
CA THR A 105 20.57 -6.71 -3.35
C THR A 105 21.20 -5.38 -2.93
N PRO A 106 20.57 -4.23 -3.21
CA PRO A 106 21.04 -2.93 -2.74
C PRO A 106 21.11 -2.88 -1.22
N THR A 107 22.15 -2.26 -0.67
CA THR A 107 22.24 -2.01 0.77
C THR A 107 21.32 -0.86 1.19
N LYS A 108 21.04 -0.76 2.49
CA LYS A 108 20.31 0.38 3.10
C LYS A 108 20.97 1.73 2.75
N ILE A 109 22.30 1.77 2.68
CA ILE A 109 23.07 2.97 2.31
C ILE A 109 22.91 3.29 0.81
N ASP A 110 22.91 2.28 -0.06
CA ASP A 110 22.75 2.49 -1.51
C ASP A 110 21.43 3.14 -1.86
N VAL A 111 20.37 2.84 -1.10
CA VAL A 111 19.00 3.28 -1.40
C VAL A 111 18.55 4.49 -0.60
N HIS A 112 19.22 4.88 0.48
CA HIS A 112 18.81 6.03 1.31
C HIS A 112 19.91 7.08 1.52
N GLY A 113 21.17 6.75 1.22
CA GLY A 113 22.32 7.51 1.68
C GLY A 113 22.65 7.27 3.15
N LYS A 114 23.85 7.70 3.57
CA LYS A 114 24.38 7.41 4.91
C LYS A 114 23.54 8.00 6.04
N ASP A 115 23.10 9.25 5.90
CA ASP A 115 22.43 10.00 6.97
C ASP A 115 21.08 9.38 7.35
N VAL A 116 20.30 8.95 6.35
CA VAL A 116 19.02 8.28 6.58
C VAL A 116 19.23 6.84 7.00
N ALA A 117 20.16 6.11 6.38
CA ALA A 117 20.46 4.73 6.73
C ALA A 117 20.86 4.55 8.20
N ALA A 118 21.53 5.55 8.79
CA ALA A 118 21.92 5.55 10.19
C ALA A 118 20.74 5.74 11.18
N LEU A 119 19.61 6.25 10.70
CA LEU A 119 18.41 6.49 11.52
C LEU A 119 17.35 5.39 11.36
N LEU A 120 17.41 4.63 10.27
CA LEU A 120 16.53 3.50 10.05
C LEU A 120 17.07 2.25 10.77
N PRO A 121 16.19 1.39 11.32
CA PRO A 121 16.60 0.17 12.01
C PRO A 121 17.29 -0.80 11.03
N ASP A 122 17.99 -1.77 11.58
CA ASP A 122 18.55 -2.85 10.79
C ASP A 122 17.48 -3.86 10.38
N TYR A 123 17.72 -4.50 9.24
CA TYR A 123 16.86 -5.57 8.77
C TYR A 123 17.03 -6.80 9.69
N HIS A 124 15.91 -7.30 10.20
CA HIS A 124 15.88 -8.47 11.07
C HIS A 124 14.96 -9.55 10.49
N LEU A 125 15.44 -10.80 10.52
CA LEU A 125 14.65 -11.97 10.20
C LEU A 125 13.86 -12.45 11.41
N ARG A 126 12.64 -12.94 11.18
CA ARG A 126 11.87 -13.72 12.13
C ARG A 126 12.23 -15.19 12.01
N GLU A 127 12.60 -15.78 13.14
CA GLU A 127 12.71 -17.22 13.29
C GLU A 127 11.33 -17.86 13.25
N ILE A 128 11.22 -18.97 12.52
CA ILE A 128 9.96 -19.70 12.32
C ILE A 128 10.03 -20.98 13.14
N ASP A 129 9.43 -20.94 14.33
CA ASP A 129 9.33 -22.08 15.24
C ASP A 129 7.90 -22.16 15.83
N PRO A 130 6.91 -22.51 15.01
CA PRO A 130 5.54 -22.65 15.50
C PRO A 130 5.42 -23.84 16.47
N ASP A 131 4.38 -23.86 17.31
CA ASP A 131 4.05 -25.03 18.13
C ASP A 131 3.89 -26.31 17.29
N SER A 132 4.11 -27.48 17.91
CA SER A 132 4.08 -28.79 17.23
C SER A 132 2.80 -29.05 16.42
N SER A 133 1.67 -28.48 16.84
CA SER A 133 0.36 -28.58 16.16
C SER A 133 0.30 -27.79 14.84
N LEU A 134 1.20 -26.81 14.65
CA LEU A 134 1.26 -25.94 13.47
C LEU A 134 2.52 -26.15 12.63
N LYS A 135 3.52 -26.91 13.09
CA LYS A 135 4.79 -27.18 12.36
C LYS A 135 4.59 -27.72 10.93
N SER A 136 3.56 -28.52 10.70
CA SER A 136 3.27 -29.03 9.35
C SER A 136 2.59 -28.00 8.43
N LYS A 137 2.06 -26.91 8.98
CA LYS A 137 1.35 -25.85 8.24
C LYS A 137 2.25 -24.63 8.02
N ILE A 138 2.92 -24.17 9.07
CA ILE A 138 3.81 -23.02 9.04
C ILE A 138 5.24 -23.53 8.82
N THR A 139 5.64 -23.64 7.55
CA THR A 139 6.99 -24.04 7.16
C THR A 139 7.91 -22.83 7.02
N PRO A 140 9.25 -23.01 7.05
CA PRO A 140 10.19 -21.92 6.79
C PRO A 140 9.91 -21.19 5.45
N ASP A 141 9.47 -21.91 4.41
CA ASP A 141 9.12 -21.30 3.12
C ASP A 141 7.86 -20.42 3.18
N ILE A 142 6.89 -20.75 4.03
CA ILE A 142 5.76 -19.84 4.30
C ILE A 142 6.26 -18.65 5.13
N GLY A 143 7.17 -18.88 6.07
CA GLY A 143 7.80 -17.84 6.88
C GLY A 143 8.53 -16.78 6.07
N LYS A 144 9.08 -17.12 4.89
CA LYS A 144 9.68 -16.14 3.96
C LYS A 144 8.71 -15.05 3.49
N LEU A 145 7.41 -15.33 3.56
CA LEU A 145 6.34 -14.45 3.09
C LEU A 145 5.95 -13.38 4.10
N LEU A 146 6.45 -13.46 5.34
CA LEU A 146 6.23 -12.40 6.32
C LEU A 146 6.77 -11.08 5.77
N ASN A 147 5.92 -10.07 5.81
CA ASN A 147 6.22 -8.71 5.38
C ASN A 147 7.22 -8.07 6.34
N ARG A 148 8.26 -7.44 5.76
CA ARG A 148 9.36 -6.81 6.52
C ARG A 148 9.85 -5.55 5.80
N PRO A 149 9.94 -4.40 6.50
CA PRO A 149 10.62 -3.22 5.98
C PRO A 149 12.10 -3.49 5.84
N GLN A 150 12.74 -2.69 5.00
CA GLN A 150 14.17 -2.84 4.72
C GLN A 150 14.53 -4.23 4.21
N SER A 151 13.60 -5.04 3.72
CA SER A 151 13.91 -6.32 3.07
C SER A 151 14.54 -6.12 1.70
N ALA A 152 15.11 -7.18 1.13
CA ALA A 152 15.72 -7.11 -0.19
C ALA A 152 14.75 -6.60 -1.28
N LEU A 153 13.51 -7.10 -1.31
CA LEU A 153 12.46 -6.62 -2.22
C LEU A 153 12.15 -5.14 -2.01
N SER A 154 11.98 -4.71 -0.75
CA SER A 154 11.68 -3.31 -0.41
C SER A 154 12.78 -2.36 -0.90
N ARG A 155 14.06 -2.69 -0.65
CA ARG A 155 15.20 -1.87 -1.10
C ARG A 155 15.36 -1.90 -2.62
N ALA A 156 15.15 -3.05 -3.27
CA ALA A 156 15.16 -3.14 -4.73
C ALA A 156 14.05 -2.29 -5.37
N MET A 157 12.86 -2.30 -4.79
CA MET A 157 11.73 -1.48 -5.22
C MET A 157 12.05 0.02 -5.15
N ILE A 158 12.68 0.48 -4.07
CA ILE A 158 13.06 1.88 -3.90
C ILE A 158 14.11 2.28 -4.94
N LYS A 159 15.14 1.43 -5.14
CA LYS A 159 16.15 1.67 -6.17
C LYS A 159 15.56 1.75 -7.58
N ASP A 160 14.62 0.87 -7.91
CA ASP A 160 13.93 0.89 -9.19
C ASP A 160 13.10 2.16 -9.37
N THR A 161 12.38 2.56 -8.32
CA THR A 161 11.58 3.79 -8.31
C THR A 161 12.46 5.01 -8.56
N ILE A 162 13.58 5.15 -7.83
CA ILE A 162 14.54 6.24 -8.04
C ILE A 162 15.04 6.25 -9.49
N ARG A 163 15.39 5.10 -10.06
CA ARG A 163 15.80 4.99 -11.47
C ARG A 163 14.71 5.43 -12.43
N CYS A 164 13.46 5.01 -12.21
CA CYS A 164 12.35 5.44 -13.06
C CYS A 164 12.14 6.96 -13.04
N LEU A 165 12.34 7.62 -11.90
CA LEU A 165 12.09 9.06 -11.77
C LEU A 165 13.29 9.93 -12.17
N THR A 166 14.50 9.36 -12.18
CA THR A 166 15.73 10.05 -12.59
C THR A 166 16.14 9.77 -14.05
N ASP A 167 15.50 8.81 -14.71
CA ASP A 167 15.71 8.46 -16.12
C ASP A 167 14.35 8.36 -16.84
N SER A 168 13.97 9.42 -17.57
CA SER A 168 12.70 9.47 -18.30
C SER A 168 12.55 8.37 -19.35
N SER A 169 13.66 7.85 -19.90
CA SER A 169 13.62 6.76 -20.87
C SER A 169 13.02 5.48 -20.28
N ARG A 170 13.18 5.26 -18.96
CA ARG A 170 12.53 4.15 -18.26
C ARG A 170 11.03 4.32 -18.20
N LEU A 171 10.52 5.52 -17.92
CA LEU A 171 9.08 5.79 -17.95
C LEU A 171 8.50 5.61 -19.36
N GLU A 172 9.24 6.04 -20.39
CA GLU A 172 8.86 5.79 -21.79
C GLU A 172 8.79 4.30 -22.11
N ASN A 173 9.79 3.52 -21.68
CA ASN A 173 9.84 2.07 -21.86
C ASN A 173 8.71 1.33 -21.12
N ILE A 174 8.23 1.88 -20.01
CA ILE A 174 7.04 1.34 -19.33
C ILE A 174 5.79 1.69 -20.14
N LEU A 175 5.60 2.97 -20.49
CA LEU A 175 4.41 3.42 -21.22
C LEU A 175 4.28 2.75 -22.59
N ILE A 176 5.35 2.56 -23.36
CA ILE A 176 5.27 1.94 -24.70
C ILE A 176 4.72 0.50 -24.65
N LYS A 177 4.86 -0.18 -23.50
CA LYS A 177 4.37 -1.55 -23.25
C LYS A 177 2.95 -1.60 -22.69
N SER A 178 2.32 -0.45 -22.47
CA SER A 178 0.95 -0.37 -21.94
C SER A 178 -0.10 -0.26 -23.04
N ALA A 179 -1.34 -0.66 -22.73
CA ALA A 179 -2.49 -0.38 -23.58
C ALA A 179 -2.61 1.15 -23.81
N GLY A 180 -2.70 1.57 -25.08
CA GLY A 180 -2.74 3.00 -25.47
C GLY A 180 -1.40 3.75 -25.35
N GLY A 181 -0.33 3.09 -24.92
CA GLY A 181 0.99 3.68 -24.67
C GLY A 181 1.63 4.42 -25.86
N LYS A 182 1.56 3.82 -27.06
CA LYS A 182 2.05 4.44 -28.30
C LYS A 182 1.42 5.82 -28.55
N THR A 183 0.11 5.92 -28.35
CA THR A 183 -0.63 7.18 -28.53
C THR A 183 -0.27 8.21 -27.48
N LEU A 184 -0.02 7.78 -26.23
CA LEU A 184 0.47 8.67 -25.17
C LEU A 184 1.84 9.26 -25.51
N LEU A 185 2.74 8.43 -26.02
CA LEU A 185 4.11 8.84 -26.37
C LEU A 185 4.19 9.66 -27.66
N SER A 186 3.25 9.49 -28.60
CA SER A 186 3.14 10.34 -29.79
C SER A 186 2.38 11.65 -29.54
N SER A 187 1.87 11.87 -28.32
CA SER A 187 1.12 13.08 -27.98
C SER A 187 2.03 14.31 -27.88
N ALA A 188 1.51 15.48 -28.28
CA ALA A 188 2.16 16.76 -28.01
C ALA A 188 2.38 17.03 -26.51
N ASN A 189 1.62 16.33 -25.64
CA ASN A 189 1.71 16.45 -24.18
C ASN A 189 2.61 15.37 -23.53
N LYS A 190 3.47 14.68 -24.29
CA LYS A 190 4.33 13.58 -23.83
C LYS A 190 5.02 13.87 -22.49
N GLU A 191 5.71 15.01 -22.36
CA GLU A 191 6.46 15.37 -21.14
C GLU A 191 5.55 15.52 -19.92
N SER A 192 4.37 16.13 -20.09
CA SER A 192 3.37 16.27 -19.02
C SER A 192 2.80 14.91 -18.60
N ILE A 193 2.59 14.01 -19.57
CA ILE A 193 2.14 12.63 -19.33
C ILE A 193 3.22 11.86 -18.56
N LEU A 194 4.48 11.91 -18.99
CA LEU A 194 5.60 11.25 -18.30
C LEU A 194 5.75 11.75 -16.87
N LYS A 195 5.71 13.07 -16.66
CA LYS A 195 5.74 13.65 -15.32
C LYS A 195 4.60 13.11 -14.45
N ARG A 196 3.35 13.17 -14.93
CA ARG A 196 2.17 12.69 -14.18
C ARG A 196 2.26 11.20 -13.89
N PHE A 197 2.66 10.39 -14.86
CA PHE A 197 2.87 8.97 -14.69
C PHE A 197 3.91 8.67 -13.60
N GLY A 198 5.04 9.39 -13.60
CA GLY A 198 6.06 9.29 -12.55
C GLY A 198 5.52 9.62 -11.15
N LEU A 199 4.70 10.68 -11.02
CA LEU A 199 4.06 11.05 -9.75
C LEU A 199 3.08 9.97 -9.25
N LEU A 200 2.31 9.37 -10.16
CA LEU A 200 1.38 8.29 -9.81
C LEU A 200 2.16 7.03 -9.39
N LEU A 201 3.24 6.68 -10.08
CA LEU A 201 4.14 5.58 -9.69
C LEU A 201 4.76 5.82 -8.30
N LEU A 202 5.18 7.05 -8.01
CA LEU A 202 5.64 7.42 -6.67
C LEU A 202 4.54 7.22 -5.61
N GLY A 203 3.30 7.59 -5.90
CA GLY A 203 2.18 7.37 -4.99
C GLY A 203 1.92 5.88 -4.73
N VAL A 204 1.88 5.06 -5.79
CA VAL A 204 1.74 3.59 -5.66
C VAL A 204 2.84 3.01 -4.77
N ARG A 205 4.11 3.36 -5.02
CA ARG A 205 5.26 2.84 -4.27
C ARG A 205 5.28 3.38 -2.83
N ALA A 206 4.80 4.60 -2.60
CA ALA A 206 4.69 5.19 -1.27
C ALA A 206 3.67 4.45 -0.40
N HIS A 207 2.52 4.09 -0.96
CA HIS A 207 1.54 3.23 -0.28
C HIS A 207 2.18 1.92 0.18
N VAL A 208 2.84 1.20 -0.75
CA VAL A 208 3.48 -0.08 -0.42
C VAL A 208 4.52 0.06 0.69
N ILE A 209 5.30 1.15 0.70
CA ILE A 209 6.26 1.42 1.78
C ILE A 209 5.53 1.64 3.11
N GLY A 210 4.48 2.47 3.15
CA GLY A 210 3.67 2.69 4.36
C GLY A 210 3.15 1.38 4.94
N ASP A 211 2.51 0.57 4.11
CA ASP A 211 1.96 -0.74 4.49
C ASP A 211 3.03 -1.74 4.90
N THR A 212 4.20 -1.70 4.25
CA THR A 212 5.35 -2.53 4.63
C THR A 212 5.74 -2.29 6.09
N TRP A 213 5.72 -1.03 6.55
CA TRP A 213 6.04 -0.66 7.93
C TRP A 213 4.90 -0.92 8.92
N ALA A 214 3.66 -0.65 8.51
CA ALA A 214 2.48 -0.86 9.34
C ALA A 214 2.25 -2.35 9.63
N HIS A 215 2.30 -3.18 8.57
CA HIS A 215 1.84 -4.56 8.57
C HIS A 215 2.97 -5.60 8.69
N GLN A 216 3.99 -5.29 9.49
CA GLN A 216 5.10 -6.23 9.72
C GLN A 216 4.60 -7.55 10.32
N ASP A 217 5.30 -8.64 9.97
CA ASP A 217 5.07 -9.97 10.53
C ASP A 217 3.72 -10.62 10.18
N TRP A 218 3.07 -10.11 9.12
CA TRP A 218 1.92 -10.69 8.44
C TRP A 218 2.27 -11.00 6.99
N CYS A 219 1.50 -11.85 6.30
CA CYS A 219 1.73 -12.17 4.90
C CYS A 219 0.44 -12.12 4.08
N ALA A 220 0.62 -12.11 2.76
CA ALA A 220 -0.48 -12.01 1.80
C ALA A 220 -1.39 -13.25 1.71
N LEU A 221 -0.98 -14.38 2.30
CA LEU A 221 -1.74 -15.63 2.19
C LEU A 221 -2.93 -15.65 3.13
N ASP A 222 -4.03 -16.26 2.69
CA ASP A 222 -5.07 -16.73 3.62
C ASP A 222 -4.54 -17.96 4.39
N HIS A 223 -3.74 -17.74 5.43
CA HIS A 223 -3.03 -18.81 6.10
C HIS A 223 -2.89 -18.58 7.61
N VAL A 224 -2.90 -19.67 8.39
CA VAL A 224 -2.76 -19.68 9.86
C VAL A 224 -1.46 -19.03 10.38
N ILE A 225 -0.52 -18.67 9.51
CA ILE A 225 0.64 -17.87 9.90
C ILE A 225 0.23 -16.46 10.33
N ASN A 226 -0.89 -15.95 9.82
CA ASN A 226 -1.43 -14.64 10.12
C ASN A 226 -2.38 -14.64 11.33
N THR A 227 -2.34 -15.66 12.18
CA THR A 227 -3.06 -15.65 13.46
C THR A 227 -2.08 -15.59 14.63
N TYR A 228 -2.61 -15.51 15.84
CA TYR A 228 -1.84 -15.31 17.06
C TYR A 228 -2.47 -16.07 18.23
N TRP A 229 -1.70 -16.32 19.28
CA TRP A 229 -2.17 -16.93 20.52
C TRP A 229 -2.73 -15.86 21.46
N ASP A 230 -3.60 -16.30 22.38
CA ASP A 230 -4.01 -15.47 23.51
C ASP A 230 -2.80 -15.03 24.34
N ILE A 231 -2.70 -13.72 24.57
CA ILE A 231 -1.57 -13.13 25.29
C ILE A 231 -1.40 -13.67 26.72
N ASP A 232 -2.50 -14.04 27.38
CA ASP A 232 -2.54 -14.58 28.75
C ASP A 232 -2.58 -16.12 28.79
N ASN A 233 -2.38 -16.79 27.65
CA ASN A 233 -2.45 -18.24 27.50
C ASN A 233 -3.82 -18.85 27.81
N SER A 234 -4.91 -18.06 27.99
CA SER A 234 -6.23 -18.53 28.39
C SER A 234 -7.02 -19.24 27.28
N TRP A 235 -6.34 -19.83 26.31
CA TRP A 235 -6.96 -20.38 25.10
C TRP A 235 -8.00 -21.44 25.44
N LEU A 236 -9.28 -21.09 25.23
CA LEU A 236 -10.38 -22.01 25.38
C LEU A 236 -10.52 -22.80 24.08
N LYS A 237 -10.59 -24.14 24.17
CA LYS A 237 -10.62 -25.08 23.02
C LYS A 237 -11.70 -24.81 21.96
N ASN A 238 -12.67 -23.93 22.22
CA ASN A 238 -13.80 -23.61 21.36
C ASN A 238 -13.94 -22.10 21.05
N ASP A 239 -12.96 -21.28 21.46
CA ASP A 239 -13.00 -19.84 21.22
C ASP A 239 -12.25 -19.49 19.94
N VAL A 240 -12.95 -18.85 19.01
CA VAL A 240 -12.43 -18.52 17.67
C VAL A 240 -11.69 -17.18 17.69
N TRP A 241 -11.62 -16.48 18.81
CA TRP A 241 -11.10 -15.11 18.89
C TRP A 241 -10.04 -15.00 19.98
N GLN A 242 -8.98 -14.25 19.71
CA GLN A 242 -7.80 -14.17 20.56
C GLN A 242 -7.61 -12.79 21.18
N ASN A 243 -7.07 -12.76 22.39
CA ASN A 243 -6.79 -11.55 23.16
C ASN A 243 -5.42 -10.96 22.82
N ILE A 244 -5.39 -9.63 22.73
CA ILE A 244 -4.18 -8.81 22.66
C ILE A 244 -4.15 -7.79 23.80
N GLU A 245 -3.01 -7.14 23.98
CA GLU A 245 -2.89 -5.94 24.82
C GLU A 245 -2.53 -4.74 23.96
N TYR A 246 -2.99 -3.54 24.33
CA TYR A 246 -2.68 -2.31 23.61
C TYR A 246 -2.60 -1.07 24.49
N GLN A 247 -1.99 -0.02 23.95
CA GLN A 247 -1.92 1.34 24.49
C GLN A 247 -2.34 2.32 23.39
N ASP A 248 -3.39 3.08 23.65
CA ASP A 248 -3.94 4.13 22.78
C ASP A 248 -3.82 5.52 23.44
N MET A 249 -4.01 5.57 24.75
CA MET A 249 -3.91 6.74 25.62
C MET A 249 -3.05 6.39 26.84
N GLY A 250 -2.11 7.29 27.18
CA GLY A 250 -1.26 7.12 28.37
C GLY A 250 -0.24 5.98 28.23
N GLN A 251 0.05 5.27 29.33
CA GLN A 251 1.09 4.23 29.40
C GLN A 251 0.55 2.89 29.94
N SER A 252 -0.77 2.77 30.12
CA SER A 252 -1.40 1.57 30.67
C SER A 252 -1.79 0.61 29.56
N TRP A 253 -1.45 -0.67 29.71
CA TRP A 253 -1.88 -1.74 28.79
C TRP A 253 -3.34 -2.11 29.05
N LYS A 254 -4.18 -2.01 28.02
CA LYS A 254 -5.57 -2.46 27.99
C LYS A 254 -5.64 -3.82 27.31
N LYS A 255 -6.44 -4.75 27.83
CA LYS A 255 -6.69 -6.05 27.19
C LYS A 255 -7.97 -5.96 26.34
N VAL A 256 -7.93 -6.49 25.13
CA VAL A 256 -9.10 -6.60 24.25
C VAL A 256 -9.13 -7.93 23.53
N LYS A 257 -10.36 -8.42 23.33
CA LYS A 257 -10.66 -9.55 22.46
C LYS A 257 -11.26 -9.03 21.17
N LEU A 258 -10.51 -9.12 20.06
CA LEU A 258 -11.00 -8.67 18.76
C LEU A 258 -11.98 -9.68 18.20
N SER A 259 -13.13 -9.23 17.73
CA SER A 259 -14.15 -10.08 17.12
C SER A 259 -14.90 -9.34 16.01
N CYS A 260 -15.65 -10.08 15.20
CA CYS A 260 -16.50 -9.50 14.17
C CYS A 260 -17.66 -8.65 14.71
N THR A 261 -18.02 -8.81 15.99
CA THR A 261 -19.11 -8.08 16.65
C THR A 261 -18.63 -6.90 17.48
N SER A 262 -17.32 -6.71 17.61
CA SER A 262 -16.76 -5.48 18.18
C SER A 262 -17.17 -4.28 17.33
N HIS A 263 -17.24 -3.11 17.95
CA HIS A 263 -17.46 -1.88 17.20
C HIS A 263 -16.28 -1.60 16.24
N GLU A 264 -16.49 -0.73 15.26
CA GLU A 264 -15.61 -0.55 14.10
C GLU A 264 -14.11 -0.40 14.42
N ASN A 265 -13.74 0.34 15.47
CA ASN A 265 -12.33 0.56 15.80
C ASN A 265 -11.63 -0.68 16.40
N LEU A 266 -12.39 -1.62 16.96
CA LEU A 266 -11.89 -2.84 17.61
C LEU A 266 -12.36 -4.11 16.88
N GLN A 267 -12.89 -3.97 15.67
CA GLN A 267 -13.37 -5.10 14.89
C GLN A 267 -12.19 -5.90 14.33
N ALA A 268 -12.28 -7.23 14.44
CA ALA A 268 -11.38 -8.11 13.71
C ALA A 268 -11.62 -7.96 12.19
N ALA A 269 -10.56 -7.81 11.40
CA ALA A 269 -10.65 -7.63 9.95
C ALA A 269 -9.60 -8.53 9.27
N PRO A 270 -10.02 -9.61 8.58
CA PRO A 270 -11.39 -9.90 8.12
C PRO A 270 -12.32 -10.43 9.24
N ASN A 271 -13.61 -10.09 9.13
CA ASN A 271 -14.63 -10.34 10.15
C ASN A 271 -15.40 -11.67 9.98
N VAL A 272 -15.00 -12.52 9.03
CA VAL A 272 -15.62 -13.83 8.78
C VAL A 272 -14.62 -14.95 9.11
N PRO A 273 -14.83 -15.74 10.17
CA PRO A 273 -13.99 -16.90 10.46
C PRO A 273 -14.26 -18.09 9.52
N PRO A 274 -13.24 -18.91 9.18
CA PRO A 274 -11.81 -18.66 9.35
C PRO A 274 -11.25 -17.94 8.11
N CYS A 275 -11.08 -16.62 8.18
CA CYS A 275 -10.32 -15.85 7.18
C CYS A 275 -9.08 -15.27 7.86
N TYR A 276 -7.92 -15.52 7.23
CA TYR A 276 -6.59 -15.18 7.73
C TYR A 276 -5.81 -14.31 6.74
N VAL A 277 -6.47 -13.75 5.72
CA VAL A 277 -5.82 -12.87 4.75
C VAL A 277 -5.23 -11.63 5.46
N GLY A 278 -4.01 -11.26 5.08
CA GLY A 278 -3.36 -10.04 5.56
C GLY A 278 -3.00 -10.09 7.05
N HIS A 279 -3.36 -9.06 7.82
CA HIS A 279 -3.07 -8.98 9.26
C HIS A 279 -4.05 -9.80 10.14
N GLY A 280 -4.69 -10.82 9.56
CA GLY A 280 -5.56 -11.76 10.25
C GLY A 280 -6.59 -11.07 11.14
N TRP A 281 -6.72 -11.49 12.40
CA TRP A 281 -7.73 -10.89 13.30
C TRP A 281 -7.29 -9.62 14.02
N MET A 282 -6.12 -9.06 13.67
CA MET A 282 -5.57 -7.85 14.32
C MET A 282 -6.39 -6.59 14.04
N GLY A 283 -7.37 -6.64 13.13
CA GLY A 283 -8.25 -5.51 12.85
C GLY A 283 -7.46 -4.30 12.36
N HIS A 284 -7.85 -3.12 12.81
CA HIS A 284 -7.21 -1.85 12.42
C HIS A 284 -5.98 -1.47 13.27
N PHE A 285 -5.54 -2.33 14.19
CA PHE A 285 -4.38 -2.00 15.04
C PHE A 285 -3.11 -1.66 14.27
N PRO A 286 -2.74 -2.35 13.17
CA PRO A 286 -1.60 -1.94 12.35
C PRO A 286 -1.78 -0.58 11.67
N ASP A 287 -3.03 -0.17 11.40
CA ASP A 287 -3.40 1.10 10.75
C ASP A 287 -3.31 2.30 11.72
N TYR A 288 -3.29 2.06 13.03
CA TYR A 288 -3.27 3.14 14.02
C TYR A 288 -1.85 3.57 14.36
N SER A 289 -1.36 4.59 13.65
CA SER A 289 -0.01 5.14 13.80
C SER A 289 0.40 5.53 15.23
N PHE A 290 -0.56 5.83 16.11
CA PHE A 290 -0.31 6.22 17.50
C PHE A 290 -0.37 5.07 18.52
N VAL A 291 -0.82 3.86 18.12
CA VAL A 291 -1.09 2.74 19.04
C VAL A 291 0.16 1.87 19.24
N LYS A 292 0.36 1.41 20.47
CA LYS A 292 1.26 0.26 20.74
C LYS A 292 0.43 -0.96 21.04
N TYR A 293 0.84 -2.14 20.57
CA TYR A 293 0.14 -3.38 20.86
C TYR A 293 1.09 -4.55 21.06
N ARG A 294 0.63 -5.56 21.79
CA ARG A 294 1.35 -6.80 22.07
C ARG A 294 0.49 -7.99 21.72
N TYR A 295 1.12 -8.97 21.06
CA TYR A 295 0.46 -10.21 20.67
C TYR A 295 1.47 -11.36 20.59
N LYS A 296 1.00 -12.60 20.52
CA LYS A 296 1.85 -13.79 20.42
C LYS A 296 1.68 -14.44 19.04
N PRO A 297 2.53 -14.21 18.06
CA PRO A 297 2.30 -14.73 16.71
C PRO A 297 2.35 -16.26 16.64
N CYS A 298 1.54 -16.87 15.77
CA CYS A 298 1.51 -18.33 15.60
C CYS A 298 2.72 -18.93 14.87
N TRP A 299 3.54 -18.10 14.22
CA TRP A 299 4.85 -18.52 13.69
C TRP A 299 5.92 -18.70 14.78
N SER A 300 5.60 -18.36 16.03
CA SER A 300 6.41 -18.51 17.24
C SER A 300 5.71 -19.48 18.21
N PRO A 301 6.43 -20.14 19.14
CA PRO A 301 5.76 -21.09 20.03
C PRO A 301 4.87 -20.34 21.02
N LYS A 302 3.80 -20.99 21.51
CA LYS A 302 2.83 -20.35 22.43
C LYS A 302 3.47 -19.90 23.74
N SER A 303 4.51 -20.60 24.15
CA SER A 303 5.32 -20.30 25.33
C SER A 303 6.25 -19.08 25.16
N ALA A 304 6.39 -18.55 23.93
CA ALA A 304 7.18 -17.37 23.68
C ALA A 304 6.60 -16.11 24.35
N TRP A 305 7.47 -15.13 24.52
CA TRP A 305 7.10 -13.77 24.94
C TRP A 305 6.19 -13.12 23.90
N SER A 306 5.34 -12.20 24.34
CA SER A 306 4.57 -11.37 23.42
C SER A 306 5.52 -10.47 22.63
N LEU A 307 5.27 -10.38 21.33
CA LEU A 307 5.89 -9.40 20.45
C LEU A 307 5.20 -8.05 20.69
N GLU A 308 5.99 -7.03 21.00
CA GLU A 308 5.52 -5.64 21.07
C GLU A 308 5.70 -4.96 19.71
N ARG A 309 4.68 -4.21 19.31
CA ARG A 309 4.65 -3.33 18.15
C ARG A 309 4.43 -1.90 18.64
N ASP A 310 5.36 -1.02 18.29
CA ASP A 310 5.32 0.41 18.60
C ASP A 310 5.04 1.18 17.32
N ASN A 311 3.78 1.24 16.88
CA ASN A 311 3.44 1.92 15.62
C ASN A 311 3.98 3.35 15.55
N PRO A 312 3.97 4.17 16.63
CA PRO A 312 4.58 5.49 16.56
C PRO A 312 6.01 5.45 16.02
N THR A 313 6.83 4.51 16.50
CA THR A 313 8.20 4.34 16.02
C THR A 313 8.24 3.84 14.57
N GLU A 314 7.44 2.84 14.22
CA GLU A 314 7.42 2.26 12.86
C GLU A 314 6.97 3.28 11.80
N TYR A 315 5.95 4.07 12.10
CA TYR A 315 5.45 5.12 11.22
C TYR A 315 6.42 6.30 11.07
N ASN A 316 7.20 6.60 12.11
CA ASN A 316 8.30 7.55 11.99
C ASN A 316 9.39 7.04 11.03
N HIS A 317 9.72 5.74 11.08
CA HIS A 317 10.64 5.15 10.10
C HIS A 317 10.05 5.16 8.69
N ALA A 318 8.77 4.81 8.54
CA ALA A 318 8.06 4.89 7.25
C ALA A 318 8.12 6.32 6.67
N PHE A 319 7.82 7.33 7.49
CA PHE A 319 7.83 8.73 7.06
C PHE A 319 9.23 9.18 6.63
N LEU A 320 10.26 8.77 7.37
CA LEU A 320 11.66 9.07 7.05
C LEU A 320 12.08 8.41 5.73
N GLU A 321 11.71 7.15 5.53
CA GLU A 321 11.97 6.41 4.30
C GLU A 321 11.25 7.02 3.09
N LEU A 322 10.00 7.45 3.25
CA LEU A 322 9.26 8.19 2.22
C LEU A 322 9.94 9.52 1.88
N CYS A 323 10.37 10.31 2.88
CA CYS A 323 11.13 11.54 2.63
C CYS A 323 12.42 11.27 1.84
N SER A 324 13.12 10.18 2.16
CA SER A 324 14.32 9.74 1.45
C SER A 324 14.04 9.33 0.01
N LEU A 325 12.99 8.53 -0.22
CA LEU A 325 12.54 8.13 -1.56
C LEU A 325 12.22 9.36 -2.40
N PHE A 326 11.39 10.27 -1.89
CA PHE A 326 10.96 11.45 -2.65
C PHE A 326 12.11 12.40 -2.97
N SER A 327 13.09 12.54 -2.07
CA SER A 327 14.29 13.36 -2.33
C SER A 327 15.13 12.76 -3.45
N GLN A 328 15.36 11.44 -3.43
CA GLN A 328 16.16 10.77 -4.43
C GLN A 328 15.46 10.67 -5.78
N ALA A 329 14.15 10.47 -5.78
CA ALA A 329 13.33 10.53 -6.98
C ALA A 329 13.34 11.92 -7.63
N SER A 330 13.55 13.00 -6.87
CA SER A 330 13.75 14.34 -7.42
C SER A 330 15.22 14.67 -7.74
N GLY A 331 16.12 13.68 -7.66
CA GLY A 331 17.54 13.83 -7.99
C GLY A 331 18.40 14.42 -6.88
N SER A 332 17.90 14.46 -5.63
CA SER A 332 18.58 15.02 -4.45
C SER A 332 18.82 13.96 -3.37
N GLN A 333 19.61 14.29 -2.35
CA GLN A 333 19.75 13.46 -1.15
C GLN A 333 18.98 14.07 0.02
N PHE A 334 18.25 13.25 0.76
CA PHE A 334 17.54 13.70 1.94
C PHE A 334 18.50 13.86 3.13
N ARG A 335 18.49 15.03 3.75
CA ARG A 335 19.27 15.35 4.94
C ARG A 335 18.34 15.63 6.12
N PRO A 336 18.12 14.66 7.02
CA PRO A 336 17.15 14.80 8.12
C PRO A 336 17.42 16.01 9.02
N GLN A 337 18.69 16.37 9.22
CA GLN A 337 19.06 17.52 10.06
C GLN A 337 18.54 18.85 9.52
N ASP A 338 18.50 19.01 8.19
CA ASP A 338 18.00 20.22 7.53
C ASP A 338 16.47 20.34 7.64
N LYS A 339 15.78 19.25 8.00
CA LYS A 339 14.33 19.14 8.11
C LYS A 339 13.85 18.82 9.53
N LYS A 340 14.68 19.07 10.54
CA LYS A 340 14.43 18.67 11.93
C LYS A 340 13.08 19.14 12.46
N SER A 341 12.69 20.40 12.21
CA SER A 341 11.40 20.91 12.70
C SER A 341 10.21 20.22 12.05
N GLN A 342 10.28 19.95 10.74
CA GLN A 342 9.24 19.24 10.01
C GLN A 342 9.14 17.76 10.43
N LEU A 343 10.27 17.10 10.67
CA LEU A 343 10.29 15.73 11.20
C LEU A 343 9.70 15.65 12.61
N VAL A 344 9.97 16.63 13.47
CA VAL A 344 9.33 16.73 14.81
C VAL A 344 7.82 16.97 14.70
N ALA A 345 7.37 17.77 13.73
CA ALA A 345 5.95 17.97 13.48
C ALA A 345 5.26 16.67 12.99
N ALA A 346 5.90 15.94 12.08
CA ALA A 346 5.43 14.63 11.63
C ALA A 346 5.32 13.63 12.80
N GLN A 347 6.36 13.56 13.64
CA GLN A 347 6.36 12.69 14.82
C GLN A 347 5.18 12.99 15.75
N LYS A 348 4.87 14.27 16.00
CA LYS A 348 3.73 14.67 16.83
C LYS A 348 2.38 14.30 16.21
N ALA A 349 2.25 14.38 14.88
CA ALA A 349 1.04 13.96 14.19
C ALA A 349 0.85 12.44 14.30
N ILE A 350 1.90 11.68 13.98
CA ILE A 350 1.95 10.21 14.08
C ILE A 350 1.63 9.71 15.49
N SER A 351 2.22 10.33 16.51
CA SER A 351 2.06 9.87 17.89
C SER A 351 0.86 10.47 18.60
N SER A 352 -0.04 11.18 17.91
CA SER A 352 -1.13 11.89 18.56
C SER A 352 -2.21 10.91 19.01
N PRO A 353 -2.38 10.70 20.32
CA PRO A 353 -3.23 9.63 20.82
C PRO A 353 -4.71 10.00 20.71
N ILE A 354 -5.55 8.98 20.63
CA ILE A 354 -7.01 9.07 20.80
C ILE A 354 -7.51 7.75 21.38
N GLU A 355 -8.51 7.84 22.24
CA GLU A 355 -9.12 6.67 22.87
C GLU A 355 -9.92 5.87 21.83
N ILE A 356 -9.44 4.67 21.47
CA ILE A 356 -10.01 3.88 20.36
C ILE A 356 -11.23 3.07 20.78
N ASP A 357 -11.39 2.76 22.07
CA ASP A 357 -12.56 2.05 22.63
C ASP A 357 -13.82 2.95 22.74
N ASN A 358 -13.67 4.26 22.59
CA ASN A 358 -14.77 5.20 22.50
C ASN A 358 -15.37 5.21 21.09
N GLN A 359 -16.59 4.70 20.97
CA GLN A 359 -17.31 4.53 19.69
C GLN A 359 -17.62 5.85 18.96
N ASN A 360 -17.54 7.00 19.64
CA ASN A 360 -17.74 8.30 19.01
C ASN A 360 -16.46 8.85 18.35
N ASN A 361 -15.31 8.23 18.63
CA ASN A 361 -14.03 8.61 18.05
C ASN A 361 -13.83 7.93 16.71
N CYS A 362 -13.31 8.70 15.75
CA CYS A 362 -12.85 8.20 14.46
C CYS A 362 -11.32 8.41 14.38
N PRO A 363 -10.50 7.39 14.69
CA PRO A 363 -9.05 7.53 14.79
C PRO A 363 -8.37 8.13 13.56
N ARG A 364 -8.72 7.65 12.36
CA ARG A 364 -8.22 8.16 11.07
C ARG A 364 -8.57 9.64 10.84
N TYR A 365 -9.74 10.09 11.28
CA TYR A 365 -10.09 11.51 11.21
C TYR A 365 -9.26 12.36 12.16
N HIS A 366 -9.11 11.92 13.41
CA HIS A 366 -8.27 12.60 14.39
C HIS A 366 -6.82 12.73 13.91
N SER A 367 -6.23 11.64 13.44
CA SER A 367 -4.87 11.65 12.90
C SER A 367 -4.72 12.60 11.70
N ALA A 368 -5.68 12.59 10.75
CA ALA A 368 -5.70 13.53 9.64
C ALA A 368 -5.76 15.01 10.08
N GLU A 369 -6.55 15.35 11.11
CA GLU A 369 -6.55 16.69 11.71
C GLU A 369 -5.19 17.04 12.33
N LYS A 370 -4.54 16.08 12.98
CA LYS A 370 -3.23 16.28 13.62
C LYS A 370 -2.12 16.51 12.62
N TRP A 371 -2.13 15.80 11.49
CA TRP A 371 -1.23 16.11 10.38
C TRP A 371 -1.38 17.55 9.90
N LYS A 372 -2.61 18.03 9.70
CA LYS A 372 -2.87 19.43 9.29
C LYS A 372 -2.43 20.43 10.35
N GLU A 373 -2.73 20.16 11.61
CA GLU A 373 -2.38 21.04 12.73
C GLU A 373 -0.86 21.18 12.89
N GLU A 374 -0.13 20.06 13.00
CA GLU A 374 1.30 20.07 13.26
C GLU A 374 2.11 20.59 12.07
N MET A 375 1.70 20.27 10.83
CA MET A 375 2.40 20.74 9.64
C MET A 375 2.21 22.23 9.38
N ASN A 376 1.06 22.79 9.75
CA ASN A 376 0.84 24.23 9.70
C ASN A 376 1.81 24.99 10.64
N LYS A 377 2.18 24.41 11.79
CA LYS A 377 3.14 25.02 12.74
C LYS A 377 4.55 25.15 12.16
N VAL A 378 4.87 24.40 11.11
CA VAL A 378 6.15 24.46 10.38
C VAL A 378 6.00 25.05 8.97
N ALA A 379 4.94 25.83 8.75
CA ALA A 379 4.65 26.57 7.52
C ALA A 379 4.53 25.69 6.26
N LEU A 380 4.06 24.45 6.41
CA LEU A 380 3.72 23.60 5.26
C LEU A 380 2.23 23.71 4.95
N GLU A 381 1.94 24.07 3.69
CA GLU A 381 0.57 24.17 3.21
C GLU A 381 -0.10 22.80 3.14
N LYS A 382 -1.38 22.74 3.52
CA LYS A 382 -2.24 21.56 3.36
C LYS A 382 -2.39 21.12 1.89
N PRO A 383 -2.80 19.88 1.60
CA PRO A 383 -3.08 19.42 0.24
C PRO A 383 -4.06 20.33 -0.52
N LYS A 384 -3.97 20.36 -1.86
CA LYS A 384 -4.94 21.11 -2.69
C LYS A 384 -6.36 20.54 -2.56
N ILE A 385 -6.44 19.22 -2.38
CA ILE A 385 -7.69 18.49 -2.21
C ILE A 385 -7.75 18.06 -0.74
N ALA A 386 -8.69 18.60 0.02
CA ALA A 386 -8.94 18.13 1.38
C ALA A 386 -9.91 16.95 1.32
N ILE A 387 -9.60 15.90 2.07
CA ILE A 387 -10.39 14.66 2.08
C ILE A 387 -11.02 14.50 3.46
N ASP A 388 -12.26 14.03 3.52
CA ASP A 388 -12.92 13.59 4.73
C ASP A 388 -12.58 12.12 4.98
N THR A 389 -11.57 11.89 5.81
CA THR A 389 -11.13 10.53 6.15
C THR A 389 -12.16 9.73 6.94
N ARG A 390 -13.33 10.30 7.27
CA ARG A 390 -14.46 9.48 7.74
C ARG A 390 -15.05 8.61 6.63
N LYS A 391 -14.93 9.02 5.36
CA LYS A 391 -15.52 8.34 4.20
C LYS A 391 -14.52 7.38 3.55
N GLU A 392 -14.99 6.22 3.12
CA GLU A 392 -14.15 5.19 2.47
C GLU A 392 -14.74 4.76 1.11
N PRO A 393 -14.23 5.28 -0.02
CA PRO A 393 -13.38 6.47 -0.17
C PRO A 393 -14.15 7.78 -0.03
N ASP A 394 -13.42 8.87 0.23
CA ASP A 394 -13.89 10.21 -0.11
C ASP A 394 -13.93 10.39 -1.65
N GLU A 395 -15.02 10.93 -2.19
CA GLU A 395 -15.21 11.16 -3.63
C GLU A 395 -14.11 12.03 -4.26
N GLU A 396 -13.54 12.95 -3.49
CA GLU A 396 -12.44 13.83 -3.93
C GLU A 396 -11.13 13.07 -4.17
N THR A 397 -11.00 11.85 -3.64
CA THR A 397 -9.83 10.97 -3.85
C THR A 397 -9.97 10.04 -5.05
N VAL A 398 -11.12 10.05 -5.72
CA VAL A 398 -11.34 9.24 -6.92
C VAL A 398 -10.53 9.80 -8.08
N LEU A 399 -9.65 8.98 -8.65
CA LEU A 399 -8.88 9.39 -9.83
C LEU A 399 -9.80 9.56 -11.04
N LYS A 400 -9.74 10.74 -11.64
CA LYS A 400 -10.55 11.11 -12.81
C LYS A 400 -10.07 10.35 -14.05
N GLY A 401 -11.00 10.08 -14.96
CA GLY A 401 -10.68 9.46 -16.25
C GLY A 401 -11.76 8.57 -16.83
N LYS A 402 -12.64 8.05 -15.98
CA LYS A 402 -13.85 7.31 -16.37
C LYS A 402 -14.97 8.28 -16.77
N PHE A 403 -15.69 7.99 -17.84
CA PHE A 403 -16.88 8.74 -18.25
C PHE A 403 -17.96 7.82 -18.82
N ASP A 404 -19.22 8.21 -18.65
CA ASP A 404 -20.38 7.42 -19.05
C ASP A 404 -20.67 7.57 -20.56
N HIS A 405 -21.09 6.47 -21.20
CA HIS A 405 -21.59 6.52 -22.57
C HIS A 405 -23.08 6.89 -22.55
N PRO A 406 -23.51 8.03 -23.11
CA PRO A 406 -24.87 8.55 -22.95
C PRO A 406 -25.99 7.72 -23.60
N ILE A 407 -25.64 6.72 -24.42
CA ILE A 407 -26.61 5.85 -25.13
C ILE A 407 -26.76 4.47 -24.48
N VAL A 408 -25.88 4.07 -23.56
CA VAL A 408 -26.03 2.79 -22.84
C VAL A 408 -26.70 3.05 -21.50
N LEU A 409 -28.02 3.30 -21.56
CA LEU A 409 -28.92 3.17 -20.39
C LEU A 409 -29.19 1.70 -20.04
N GLU A 410 -28.64 0.76 -20.81
CA GLU A 410 -28.86 -0.68 -20.62
C GLU A 410 -27.78 -1.28 -19.72
N ALA A 411 -28.17 -1.49 -18.46
CA ALA A 411 -27.51 -2.27 -17.44
C ALA A 411 -26.03 -1.91 -17.20
N ILE A 412 -25.79 -1.07 -16.19
CA ILE A 412 -24.54 -1.05 -15.41
C ILE A 412 -24.42 -2.42 -14.73
N ASN A 413 -24.12 -3.46 -15.50
CA ASN A 413 -23.74 -4.74 -14.97
C ASN A 413 -22.21 -4.74 -14.80
N ARG A 414 -21.71 -5.61 -13.91
CA ARG A 414 -20.27 -5.86 -13.66
C ARG A 414 -19.46 -6.23 -14.93
N TYR A 415 -20.12 -6.31 -16.09
CA TYR A 415 -19.60 -6.79 -17.37
C TYR A 415 -19.77 -5.75 -18.50
N GLY A 416 -20.05 -4.49 -18.17
CA GLY A 416 -20.24 -3.41 -19.15
C GLY A 416 -18.94 -2.87 -19.74
N SER A 417 -19.04 -2.08 -20.81
CA SER A 417 -17.92 -1.31 -21.36
C SER A 417 -17.74 0.00 -20.59
N LEU A 418 -16.54 0.24 -20.07
CA LEU A 418 -16.14 1.46 -19.39
C LEU A 418 -15.21 2.25 -20.32
N TYR A 419 -15.50 3.53 -20.54
CA TYR A 419 -14.65 4.37 -21.38
C TYR A 419 -13.70 5.19 -20.52
N ILE A 420 -12.41 5.05 -20.81
CA ILE A 420 -11.33 5.63 -20.02
C ILE A 420 -10.46 6.51 -20.92
N GLN A 421 -10.29 7.77 -20.53
CA GLN A 421 -9.42 8.68 -21.28
C GLN A 421 -7.95 8.26 -21.10
N ALA A 422 -7.23 8.08 -22.20
CA ALA A 422 -5.87 7.55 -22.19
C ALA A 422 -4.89 8.37 -21.33
N ALA A 423 -4.97 9.71 -21.39
CA ALA A 423 -4.09 10.60 -20.63
C ALA A 423 -4.63 10.96 -19.22
N SER A 424 -5.65 10.23 -18.74
CA SER A 424 -6.24 10.47 -17.41
C SER A 424 -5.38 9.91 -16.28
N ASP A 425 -5.59 10.44 -15.07
CA ASP A 425 -4.88 9.92 -13.89
C ASP A 425 -5.29 8.47 -13.58
N LEU A 426 -6.55 8.09 -13.79
CA LEU A 426 -7.01 6.72 -13.59
C LEU A 426 -6.26 5.72 -14.49
N HIS A 427 -6.08 6.03 -15.77
CA HIS A 427 -5.37 5.14 -16.70
C HIS A 427 -3.88 5.06 -16.36
N LEU A 428 -3.22 6.20 -16.15
CA LEU A 428 -1.80 6.24 -15.80
C LEU A 428 -1.51 5.56 -14.45
N PHE A 429 -2.43 5.69 -13.49
CA PHE A 429 -2.37 5.00 -12.21
C PHE A 429 -2.46 3.48 -12.39
N GLN A 430 -3.39 3.00 -13.21
CA GLN A 430 -3.52 1.57 -13.47
C GLN A 430 -2.26 0.98 -14.12
N ILE A 431 -1.59 1.73 -15.01
CA ILE A 431 -0.28 1.35 -15.55
C ILE A 431 0.76 1.24 -14.43
N ALA A 432 0.80 2.21 -13.51
CA ALA A 432 1.73 2.23 -12.39
C ALA A 432 1.48 1.06 -11.40
N ALA A 433 0.22 0.76 -11.11
CA ALA A 433 -0.19 -0.36 -10.29
C ALA A 433 0.21 -1.70 -10.93
N ASP A 434 -0.01 -1.87 -12.25
CA ASP A 434 0.43 -3.07 -12.94
C ASP A 434 1.96 -3.20 -12.99
N TYR A 435 2.68 -2.08 -13.08
CA TYR A 435 4.14 -2.08 -12.99
C TYR A 435 4.63 -2.54 -11.61
N GLN A 436 4.00 -2.06 -10.52
CA GLN A 436 4.25 -2.54 -9.16
C GLN A 436 4.03 -4.05 -9.04
N PHE A 437 2.88 -4.55 -9.51
CA PHE A 437 2.53 -5.96 -9.50
C PHE A 437 3.60 -6.81 -10.20
N TRP A 438 3.95 -6.45 -11.44
CA TRP A 438 4.93 -7.21 -12.20
C TRP A 438 6.30 -7.19 -11.54
N PHE A 439 6.69 -6.08 -10.90
CA PHE A 439 7.96 -5.96 -10.19
C PHE A 439 8.06 -6.95 -9.04
N VAL A 440 7.02 -7.01 -8.20
CA VAL A 440 6.98 -7.97 -7.08
C VAL A 440 6.94 -9.40 -7.58
N LYS A 441 6.12 -9.69 -8.61
CA LYS A 441 6.00 -11.03 -9.18
C LYS A 441 7.31 -11.53 -9.77
N ASP A 442 7.99 -10.72 -10.57
CA ASP A 442 9.28 -11.09 -11.16
C ASP A 442 10.36 -11.27 -10.09
N TRP A 443 10.45 -10.34 -9.12
CA TRP A 443 11.41 -10.45 -8.03
C TRP A 443 11.25 -11.74 -7.24
N THR A 444 10.02 -12.05 -6.83
CA THR A 444 9.73 -13.25 -6.03
C THR A 444 9.96 -14.53 -6.82
N GLN A 445 9.64 -14.56 -8.12
CA GLN A 445 9.93 -15.70 -8.99
C GLN A 445 11.43 -15.91 -9.20
N LYS A 446 12.20 -14.86 -9.51
CA LYS A 446 13.66 -14.94 -9.74
C LYS A 446 14.43 -15.44 -8.52
N HIS A 447 13.94 -15.14 -7.32
CA HIS A 447 14.58 -15.51 -6.07
C HIS A 447 13.90 -16.66 -5.33
N GLU A 448 12.99 -17.38 -6.01
CA GLU A 448 12.30 -18.56 -5.49
C GLU A 448 11.53 -18.31 -4.16
N ILE A 449 10.96 -17.11 -4.00
CA ILE A 449 10.19 -16.72 -2.82
C ILE A 449 8.70 -16.98 -3.10
N GLY A 450 8.10 -17.91 -2.36
CA GLY A 450 6.65 -18.14 -2.46
C GLY A 450 6.20 -18.71 -3.81
N VAL A 451 7.10 -19.41 -4.53
CA VAL A 451 6.79 -20.05 -5.81
C VAL A 451 5.58 -20.97 -5.66
N GLY A 452 4.61 -20.82 -6.56
CA GLY A 452 3.36 -21.59 -6.57
C GLY A 452 2.34 -21.18 -5.50
N LYS A 453 2.59 -20.10 -4.73
CA LYS A 453 1.72 -19.69 -3.61
C LYS A 453 1.14 -18.30 -3.77
N LEU A 454 1.93 -17.32 -4.22
CA LEU A 454 1.50 -15.92 -4.25
C LEU A 454 0.74 -15.54 -5.53
N PHE A 455 1.16 -16.03 -6.70
CA PHE A 455 0.72 -15.49 -7.99
C PHE A 455 -0.04 -16.50 -8.87
N ASP A 456 -0.59 -17.54 -8.24
CA ASP A 456 -1.35 -18.59 -8.93
C ASP A 456 -2.87 -18.40 -8.86
N ASP A 457 -3.34 -17.35 -8.18
CA ASP A 457 -4.76 -17.00 -8.13
C ASP A 457 -5.27 -16.39 -9.44
N THR A 458 -6.60 -16.31 -9.57
CA THR A 458 -7.27 -15.79 -10.78
C THR A 458 -6.99 -14.31 -11.03
N TRP A 459 -6.77 -13.53 -9.97
CA TRP A 459 -6.46 -12.10 -10.07
C TRP A 459 -5.06 -11.88 -10.65
N ALA A 460 -4.05 -12.62 -10.17
CA ALA A 460 -2.66 -12.52 -10.63
C ALA A 460 -2.46 -13.04 -12.07
N LYS A 461 -3.39 -13.87 -12.55
CA LYS A 461 -3.45 -14.39 -13.93
C LYS A 461 -4.24 -13.49 -14.88
N ALA A 462 -5.00 -12.52 -14.36
CA ALA A 462 -5.77 -11.60 -15.19
C ALA A 462 -4.84 -10.72 -16.05
N ILE A 463 -5.36 -10.35 -17.22
CA ILE A 463 -4.67 -9.47 -18.17
C ILE A 463 -4.67 -8.05 -17.60
N GLY A 464 -3.48 -7.49 -17.40
CA GLY A 464 -3.32 -6.09 -17.00
C GLY A 464 -3.28 -5.15 -18.20
N ILE A 465 -3.24 -3.84 -17.91
CA ILE A 465 -2.94 -2.79 -18.89
C ILE A 465 -1.51 -2.91 -19.40
N LEU A 466 -0.59 -3.42 -18.58
CA LEU A 466 0.83 -3.55 -18.91
C LEU A 466 1.20 -4.97 -19.33
N SER A 467 1.90 -5.09 -20.47
CA SER A 467 2.38 -6.37 -21.00
C SER A 467 3.30 -7.11 -20.01
N PRO A 468 3.21 -8.45 -19.89
CA PRO A 468 4.16 -9.26 -19.13
C PRO A 468 5.63 -9.08 -19.55
N ASP A 469 5.89 -8.68 -20.81
CA ASP A 469 7.25 -8.40 -21.31
C ASP A 469 7.91 -7.17 -20.69
N ILE A 470 7.24 -6.52 -19.73
CA ILE A 470 7.80 -5.47 -18.91
C ILE A 470 8.97 -5.96 -18.07
N VAL A 471 8.96 -7.23 -17.66
CA VAL A 471 10.01 -7.80 -16.81
C VAL A 471 11.41 -7.72 -17.42
N ASN A 472 11.48 -7.59 -18.75
CA ASN A 472 12.71 -7.46 -19.52
C ASN A 472 13.45 -6.12 -19.30
N ILE A 473 12.83 -5.13 -18.65
CA ILE A 473 13.49 -3.83 -18.37
C ILE A 473 14.30 -3.83 -17.06
N TRP A 474 14.20 -4.90 -16.26
CA TRP A 474 14.93 -5.07 -15.00
C TRP A 474 16.21 -5.90 -15.15
N GLY A 475 16.55 -6.28 -16.39
CA GLY A 475 17.81 -6.96 -16.74
C GLY A 475 19.04 -6.08 -16.64
#